data_AF-A0A9P9G356-F1
#
_entry.id   AF-A0A9P9G356-F1
#
_cell.length_a   1.000
_cell.length_b   1.000
_cell.length_c   1.000
_cell.angle_alpha   90.00
_cell.angle_beta   90.00
_cell.angle_gamma   90.00
#
_symmetry.space_group_name_H-M   'P 1'
#
loop_
_entity.id
_entity.type
_entity.pdbx_description
1 polymer ?
#
loop_
_entity_poly.entity_id
_entity_poly.type
_entity_poly.pdbx_seq_one_letter_code
_entity_poly.pdbx_strand_id
1 'polypeptide(L)'
;MALKVDHTADLIIMMTLLFTMALIWATAFIDTLPPLGDTPLTASEVSHRRTQEAMKKQIENIEKHRQLAFEKVCRITAQRIKIAERMHNLQTAVKKLKPPRDIGRIAEMKKAIRYCGKEHEELYGIVDDVSHQMYQMLMQRLTLRRNIDSLDLQMERDRLADLLYPHIPLDLEEDVKEDVKK
;
A
#
# COMPACT_ATOMS: atom_id res chain seq x y z
N MET A 1 -40.34 -3.42 12.58
CA MET A 1 -39.06 -2.72 12.77
C MET A 1 -38.51 -2.31 11.42
N ALA A 2 -38.46 -1.00 11.14
CA ALA A 2 -37.90 -0.46 9.92
C ALA A 2 -36.39 -0.28 10.11
N LEU A 3 -35.57 -1.08 9.44
CA LEU A 3 -34.14 -0.83 9.31
C LEU A 3 -33.97 0.43 8.45
N LYS A 4 -33.72 1.57 9.11
CA LYS A 4 -33.23 2.79 8.49
C LYS A 4 -31.77 2.51 8.10
N VAL A 5 -31.55 2.09 6.87
CA VAL A 5 -30.20 2.01 6.30
C VAL A 5 -29.85 3.42 5.86
N ASP A 6 -29.09 4.14 6.69
CA ASP A 6 -28.62 5.50 6.38
C ASP A 6 -27.53 5.42 5.30
N HIS A 7 -27.96 5.36 4.04
CA HIS A 7 -27.08 5.36 2.87
C HIS A 7 -26.15 6.59 2.77
N THR A 8 -26.44 7.65 3.51
CA THR A 8 -25.58 8.84 3.62
C THR A 8 -24.30 8.57 4.39
N ALA A 9 -24.35 7.75 5.45
CA ALA A 9 -23.16 7.39 6.22
C ALA A 9 -22.23 6.47 5.39
N ASP A 10 -22.80 5.53 4.65
CA ASP A 10 -22.05 4.63 3.75
C ASP A 10 -21.33 5.38 2.63
N LEU A 11 -22.01 6.38 2.03
CA LEU A 11 -21.43 7.21 0.97
C LEU A 11 -20.28 8.07 1.50
N ILE A 12 -20.44 8.64 2.71
CA ILE A 12 -19.41 9.43 3.38
C ILE A 12 -18.21 8.56 3.74
N ILE A 13 -18.42 7.36 4.30
CA ILE A 13 -17.33 6.42 4.62
C ILE A 13 -16.58 5.99 3.36
N MET A 14 -17.27 5.69 2.26
CA MET A 14 -16.61 5.37 0.99
C MET A 14 -15.84 6.55 0.39
N MET A 15 -16.41 7.75 0.41
CA MET A 15 -15.69 8.95 -0.04
C MET A 15 -14.46 9.23 0.83
N THR A 16 -14.55 8.99 2.15
CA THR A 16 -13.43 9.19 3.08
C THR A 16 -12.33 8.14 2.88
N LEU A 17 -12.68 6.88 2.60
CA LEU A 17 -11.74 5.82 2.24
C LEU A 17 -11.06 6.08 0.90
N LEU A 18 -11.82 6.53 -0.11
CA LEU A 18 -11.26 6.92 -1.41
C LEU A 18 -10.35 8.14 -1.30
N PHE A 19 -10.73 9.13 -0.48
CA PHE A 19 -9.96 10.34 -0.27
C PHE A 19 -8.65 10.08 0.50
N THR A 20 -8.69 9.26 1.55
CA THR A 20 -7.48 8.85 2.30
C THR A 20 -6.55 7.99 1.45
N MET A 21 -7.10 7.07 0.65
CA MET A 21 -6.33 6.29 -0.32
C MET A 21 -5.69 7.18 -1.40
N ALA A 22 -6.38 8.22 -1.86
CA ALA A 22 -5.84 9.20 -2.81
C ALA A 22 -4.75 10.10 -2.19
N LEU A 23 -4.88 10.48 -0.91
CA LEU A 23 -3.88 11.25 -0.18
C LEU A 23 -2.59 10.44 0.04
N ILE A 24 -2.71 9.14 0.32
CA ILE A 24 -1.57 8.22 0.38
C ILE A 24 -0.92 8.09 -1.00
N TRP A 25 -1.71 8.12 -2.08
CA TRP A 25 -1.22 8.06 -3.46
C TRP A 25 -0.48 9.32 -3.92
N ALA A 26 -0.87 10.50 -3.42
CA ALA A 26 -0.30 11.80 -3.82
C ALA A 26 1.11 12.06 -3.27
N THR A 27 1.62 11.23 -2.35
CA THR A 27 3.01 11.31 -1.93
C THR A 27 3.91 10.68 -2.99
N ALA A 28 4.13 11.41 -4.09
CA ALA A 28 5.20 11.14 -5.03
C ALA A 28 6.54 11.27 -4.28
N PHE A 29 7.03 10.14 -3.77
CA PHE A 29 8.33 10.07 -3.12
C PHE A 29 9.41 10.13 -4.18
N ILE A 30 10.27 11.14 -4.08
CA ILE A 30 11.43 11.32 -4.94
C ILE A 30 12.41 10.18 -4.65
N ASP A 31 12.49 9.22 -5.58
CA ASP A 31 13.23 7.96 -5.44
C ASP A 31 14.70 8.07 -5.90
N THR A 32 15.20 9.31 -6.03
CA THR A 32 16.60 9.56 -6.37
C THR A 32 17.46 9.25 -5.15
N LEU A 33 18.41 8.33 -5.30
CA LEU A 33 19.45 8.15 -4.30
C LEU A 33 20.30 9.43 -4.31
N PRO A 34 20.74 9.93 -3.14
CA PRO A 34 21.70 11.01 -3.12
C PRO A 34 22.94 10.59 -3.93
N PRO A 35 23.51 11.50 -4.74
CA PRO A 35 24.78 11.24 -5.39
C PRO A 35 25.83 11.08 -4.29
N LEU A 36 26.49 9.92 -4.29
CA LEU A 36 27.75 9.77 -3.58
C LEU A 36 28.75 10.57 -4.40
N GLY A 37 29.47 11.51 -3.79
CA GLY A 37 30.42 12.40 -4.48
C GLY A 37 31.48 11.66 -5.32
N ASP A 38 32.38 12.39 -5.97
CA ASP A 38 33.27 11.93 -7.06
C ASP A 38 34.25 10.76 -6.74
N THR A 39 34.25 10.23 -5.53
CA THR A 39 35.06 9.07 -5.13
C THR A 39 34.51 7.76 -5.70
N PRO A 40 35.37 6.91 -6.32
CA PRO A 40 34.96 5.60 -6.84
C PRO A 40 34.45 4.70 -5.72
N LEU A 41 33.39 3.93 -6.03
CA LEU A 41 32.75 3.05 -5.05
C LEU A 41 33.67 1.88 -4.65
N THR A 42 33.72 1.57 -3.36
CA THR A 42 34.36 0.35 -2.86
C THR A 42 33.52 -0.89 -3.19
N ALA A 43 34.11 -2.09 -3.10
CA ALA A 43 33.39 -3.33 -3.39
C ALA A 43 32.17 -3.56 -2.47
N SER A 44 32.25 -3.13 -1.20
CA SER A 44 31.12 -3.17 -0.26
C SER A 44 30.01 -2.19 -0.67
N GLU A 45 30.37 -0.98 -1.08
CA GLU A 45 29.40 0.02 -1.59
C GLU A 45 28.71 -0.44 -2.87
N VAL A 46 29.43 -1.09 -3.79
CA VAL A 46 28.83 -1.71 -4.98
C VAL A 46 27.82 -2.79 -4.59
N SER A 47 28.12 -3.59 -3.56
CA SER A 47 27.20 -4.60 -3.04
C SER A 47 25.94 -3.94 -2.45
N HIS A 48 26.08 -2.91 -1.60
CA HIS A 48 24.96 -2.17 -1.03
C HIS A 48 24.09 -1.51 -2.10
N ARG A 49 24.70 -0.94 -3.15
CA ARG A 49 23.97 -0.37 -4.30
C ARG A 49 23.13 -1.41 -5.05
N ARG A 50 23.68 -2.61 -5.30
CA ARG A 50 22.91 -3.71 -5.91
C ARG A 50 21.72 -4.14 -5.04
N THR A 51 21.91 -4.18 -3.72
CA THR A 51 20.82 -4.47 -2.78
C THR A 51 19.73 -3.39 -2.82
N GLN A 52 20.11 -2.12 -2.83
CA GLN A 52 19.17 -1.00 -2.95
C GLN A 52 18.38 -1.06 -4.27
N GLU A 53 19.04 -1.32 -5.40
CA GLU A 53 18.36 -1.48 -6.70
C GLU A 53 17.37 -2.64 -6.69
N ALA A 54 17.71 -3.77 -6.05
CA ALA A 54 16.80 -4.90 -5.90
C ALA A 54 15.57 -4.51 -5.05
N MET A 55 15.77 -3.81 -3.94
CA MET A 55 14.66 -3.31 -3.10
C MET A 55 13.78 -2.30 -3.85
N LYS A 56 14.36 -1.42 -4.68
CA LYS A 56 13.60 -0.50 -5.53
C LYS A 56 12.73 -1.23 -6.55
N LYS A 57 13.26 -2.27 -7.20
CA LYS A 57 12.46 -3.12 -8.11
C LYS A 57 11.32 -3.82 -7.37
N GLN A 58 11.54 -4.24 -6.12
CA GLN A 58 10.47 -4.80 -5.29
C GLN A 58 9.41 -3.75 -4.95
N ILE A 59 9.81 -2.53 -4.59
CA ILE A 59 8.89 -1.39 -4.37
C ILE A 59 8.04 -1.11 -5.61
N GLU A 60 8.65 -1.06 -6.79
CA GLU A 60 7.94 -0.83 -8.05
C GLU A 60 6.90 -1.93 -8.31
N ASN A 61 7.28 -3.20 -8.06
CA ASN A 61 6.37 -4.32 -8.21
C ASN A 61 5.20 -4.26 -7.22
N ILE A 62 5.46 -3.92 -5.95
CA ILE A 62 4.43 -3.72 -4.93
C ILE A 62 3.44 -2.63 -5.37
N GLU A 63 3.94 -1.51 -5.89
CA GLU A 63 3.08 -0.42 -6.36
C GLU A 63 2.20 -0.81 -7.54
N LYS A 64 2.71 -1.59 -8.49
CA LYS A 64 1.89 -2.15 -9.59
C LYS A 64 0.75 -3.02 -9.07
N HIS A 65 1.04 -3.92 -8.13
CA HIS A 65 0.00 -4.76 -7.52
C HIS A 65 -1.01 -3.95 -6.71
N ARG A 66 -0.56 -2.93 -5.99
CA ARG A 66 -1.43 -2.03 -5.23
C ARG A 66 -2.37 -1.23 -6.13
N GLN A 67 -1.90 -0.80 -7.31
CA GLN A 67 -2.74 -0.13 -8.32
C GLN A 67 -3.81 -1.07 -8.88
N LEU A 68 -3.45 -2.31 -9.23
CA LEU A 68 -4.43 -3.30 -9.68
C LEU A 68 -5.49 -3.61 -8.62
N ALA A 69 -5.08 -3.70 -7.35
CA ALA A 69 -6.00 -3.89 -6.23
C ALA A 69 -6.94 -2.68 -6.07
N PHE A 70 -6.43 -1.45 -6.21
CA PHE A 70 -7.25 -0.24 -6.18
C PHE A 70 -8.29 -0.21 -7.30
N GLU A 71 -7.90 -0.53 -8.53
CA GLU A 71 -8.85 -0.63 -9.64
C GLU A 71 -9.96 -1.64 -9.36
N LYS A 72 -9.62 -2.78 -8.75
CA LYS A 72 -10.60 -3.79 -8.33
C LYS A 72 -11.58 -3.22 -7.30
N VAL A 73 -11.10 -2.50 -6.29
CA VAL A 73 -11.95 -1.82 -5.30
C VAL A 73 -12.90 -0.84 -5.98
N CYS A 74 -12.40 -0.02 -6.91
CA CYS A 74 -13.22 0.93 -7.66
C CYS A 74 -14.34 0.24 -8.47
N ARG A 75 -14.03 -0.88 -9.14
CA ARG A 75 -15.02 -1.66 -9.90
C ARG A 75 -16.10 -2.25 -8.99
N ILE A 76 -15.70 -2.83 -7.86
CA ILE A 76 -16.64 -3.41 -6.88
C ILE A 76 -17.51 -2.30 -6.27
N THR A 77 -16.91 -1.16 -5.95
CA THR A 77 -17.62 0.02 -5.45
C THR A 77 -18.70 0.49 -6.42
N ALA A 78 -18.38 0.57 -7.71
CA ALA A 78 -19.35 0.92 -8.75
C ALA A 78 -20.49 -0.10 -8.86
N GLN A 79 -20.20 -1.40 -8.70
CA GLN A 79 -21.23 -2.44 -8.66
C GLN A 79 -22.16 -2.27 -7.45
N ARG A 80 -21.59 -1.97 -6.27
CA ARG A 80 -22.36 -1.73 -5.04
C ARG A 80 -23.34 -0.57 -5.18
N ILE A 81 -22.92 0.54 -5.79
CA ILE A 81 -23.79 1.68 -6.08
C ILE A 81 -25.01 1.25 -6.93
N LYS A 82 -24.78 0.48 -8.00
CA LYS A 82 -25.87 -0.02 -8.86
C LYS A 82 -26.83 -0.94 -8.10
N ILE A 83 -26.33 -1.78 -7.20
CA ILE A 83 -27.15 -2.65 -6.36
C ILE A 83 -27.99 -1.82 -5.38
N ALA A 84 -27.40 -0.80 -4.74
CA ALA A 84 -28.10 0.10 -3.85
C ALA A 84 -29.23 0.87 -4.58
N GLU A 85 -28.97 1.37 -5.79
CA GLU A 85 -30.00 1.99 -6.64
C GLU A 85 -31.13 1.01 -6.98
N ARG A 86 -30.78 -0.23 -7.35
CA ARG A 86 -31.77 -1.28 -7.63
C ARG A 86 -32.62 -1.59 -6.39
N MET A 87 -32.01 -1.71 -5.22
CA MET A 87 -32.73 -1.90 -3.95
C MET A 87 -33.69 -0.75 -3.67
N HIS A 88 -33.23 0.50 -3.83
CA HIS A 88 -34.04 1.68 -3.64
C HIS A 88 -35.25 1.70 -4.59
N ASN A 89 -35.04 1.40 -5.87
CA ASN A 89 -36.10 1.33 -6.87
C ASN A 89 -37.14 0.25 -6.54
N LEU A 90 -36.69 -0.94 -6.11
CA LEU A 90 -37.59 -2.01 -5.67
C LEU A 90 -38.40 -1.62 -4.43
N GLN A 91 -37.76 -0.98 -3.44
CA GLN A 91 -38.44 -0.51 -2.23
C GLN A 91 -39.50 0.55 -2.57
N THR A 92 -39.18 1.50 -3.44
CA THR A 92 -40.10 2.54 -3.91
C THR A 92 -41.27 1.94 -4.69
N ALA A 93 -41.03 0.92 -5.52
CA ALA A 93 -42.09 0.23 -6.24
C ALA A 93 -43.01 -0.57 -5.29
N VAL A 94 -42.47 -1.23 -4.26
CA VAL A 94 -43.27 -1.92 -3.24
C VAL A 94 -44.21 -0.96 -2.52
N LYS A 95 -43.75 0.28 -2.21
CA LYS A 95 -44.60 1.31 -1.57
C LYS A 95 -45.79 1.75 -2.43
N LYS A 96 -45.72 1.58 -3.75
CA LYS A 96 -46.79 1.97 -4.69
C LYS A 96 -47.87 0.89 -4.88
N LEU A 97 -47.59 -0.35 -4.47
CA LEU A 97 -48.51 -1.48 -4.62
C LEU A 97 -49.57 -1.48 -3.51
N LYS A 98 -50.80 -1.93 -3.83
CA LYS A 98 -51.93 -1.93 -2.90
C LYS A 98 -52.35 -3.36 -2.54
N PRO A 99 -52.20 -3.79 -1.27
CA PRO A 99 -52.79 -5.02 -0.79
C PRO A 99 -54.34 -4.95 -0.82
N PRO A 100 -55.06 -6.07 -0.99
CA PRO A 100 -54.54 -7.44 -1.11
C PRO A 100 -54.18 -7.84 -2.56
N ARG A 101 -54.62 -7.08 -3.56
CA ARG A 101 -54.50 -7.43 -5.00
C ARG A 101 -53.05 -7.70 -5.44
N ASP A 102 -52.11 -6.98 -4.86
CA ASP A 102 -50.69 -7.05 -5.24
C ASP A 102 -49.82 -7.89 -4.29
N ILE A 103 -50.40 -8.67 -3.36
CA ILE A 103 -49.65 -9.39 -2.31
C ILE A 103 -48.55 -10.29 -2.88
N GLY A 104 -48.83 -11.06 -3.95
CA GLY A 104 -47.84 -11.92 -4.60
C GLY A 104 -46.65 -11.13 -5.15
N ARG A 105 -46.93 -10.04 -5.85
CA ARG A 105 -45.90 -9.15 -6.41
C ARG A 105 -45.07 -8.46 -5.32
N ILE A 106 -45.72 -8.04 -4.23
CA ILE A 106 -45.03 -7.49 -3.06
C ILE A 106 -44.06 -8.53 -2.46
N ALA A 107 -44.48 -9.80 -2.35
CA ALA A 107 -43.64 -10.87 -1.82
C ALA A 107 -42.41 -11.14 -2.70
N GLU A 108 -42.58 -11.18 -4.02
CA GLU A 108 -41.49 -11.34 -4.99
C GLU A 108 -40.50 -10.17 -4.92
N MET A 109 -40.98 -8.93 -4.90
CA MET A 109 -40.11 -7.75 -4.81
C MET A 109 -39.37 -7.68 -3.48
N LYS A 110 -40.00 -8.08 -2.36
CA LYS A 110 -39.31 -8.23 -1.07
C LYS A 110 -38.25 -9.32 -1.10
N LYS A 111 -38.47 -10.43 -1.82
CA LYS A 111 -37.46 -11.47 -2.03
C LYS A 111 -36.27 -10.92 -2.83
N ALA A 112 -36.52 -10.17 -3.89
CA ALA A 112 -35.48 -9.50 -4.68
C ALA A 112 -34.67 -8.48 -3.84
N ILE A 113 -35.33 -7.67 -3.01
CA ILE A 113 -34.65 -6.74 -2.09
C ILE A 113 -33.72 -7.48 -1.13
N ARG A 114 -34.15 -8.60 -0.55
CA ARG A 114 -33.30 -9.42 0.32
C ARG A 114 -32.10 -10.00 -0.41
N TYR A 115 -32.29 -10.46 -1.65
CA TYR A 115 -31.20 -10.96 -2.47
C TYR A 115 -30.16 -9.85 -2.73
N CYS A 116 -30.59 -8.68 -3.18
CA CYS A 116 -29.70 -7.54 -3.38
C CYS A 116 -29.00 -7.10 -2.08
N GLY A 117 -29.69 -7.19 -0.94
CA GLY A 117 -29.08 -6.90 0.36
C GLY A 117 -27.91 -7.82 0.69
N LYS A 118 -28.06 -9.13 0.46
CA LYS A 118 -26.97 -10.12 0.63
C LYS A 118 -25.81 -9.86 -0.32
N GLU A 119 -26.12 -9.65 -1.60
CA GLU A 119 -25.10 -9.34 -2.62
C GLU A 119 -24.31 -8.06 -2.26
N HIS A 120 -25.00 -7.03 -1.74
CA HIS A 120 -24.35 -5.80 -1.29
C HIS A 120 -23.43 -6.01 -0.08
N GLU A 121 -23.81 -6.87 0.87
CA GLU A 121 -23.02 -7.22 2.05
C GLU A 121 -21.79 -8.07 1.70
N GLU A 122 -21.93 -9.03 0.80
CA GLU A 122 -20.81 -9.83 0.29
C GLU A 122 -19.75 -8.93 -0.38
N LEU A 123 -20.18 -7.95 -1.18
CA LEU A 123 -19.27 -7.00 -1.80
C LEU A 123 -18.59 -6.06 -0.79
N TYR A 124 -19.19 -5.80 0.38
CA TYR A 124 -18.50 -5.09 1.47
C TYR A 124 -17.32 -5.90 1.99
N GLY A 125 -17.51 -7.19 2.26
CA GLY A 125 -16.44 -8.06 2.74
C GLY A 125 -15.26 -8.13 1.76
N ILE A 126 -15.56 -8.24 0.46
CA ILE A 126 -14.51 -8.27 -0.57
C ILE A 126 -13.74 -6.94 -0.62
N VAL A 127 -14.42 -5.79 -0.47
CA VAL A 127 -13.73 -4.49 -0.43
C VAL A 127 -12.82 -4.40 0.78
N ASP A 128 -13.28 -4.83 1.96
CA ASP A 128 -12.49 -4.80 3.19
C ASP A 128 -11.22 -5.67 3.07
N ASP A 129 -11.37 -6.89 2.56
CA ASP A 129 -10.25 -7.81 2.30
C ASP A 129 -9.20 -7.19 1.36
N VAL A 130 -9.66 -6.60 0.25
CA VAL A 130 -8.74 -5.98 -0.73
C VAL A 130 -8.10 -4.72 -0.15
N SER A 131 -8.84 -3.92 0.61
CA SER A 131 -8.30 -2.75 1.33
C SER A 131 -7.24 -3.16 2.35
N HIS A 132 -7.46 -4.26 3.09
CA HIS A 132 -6.47 -4.80 4.01
C HIS A 132 -5.20 -5.25 3.28
N GLN A 133 -5.32 -5.94 2.14
CA GLN A 133 -4.18 -6.33 1.31
C GLN A 133 -3.39 -5.11 0.82
N MET A 134 -4.10 -4.06 0.37
CA MET A 134 -3.46 -2.80 -0.05
C MET A 134 -2.70 -2.13 1.10
N TYR A 135 -3.24 -2.16 2.32
CA TYR A 135 -2.56 -1.67 3.50
C TYR A 135 -1.28 -2.47 3.80
N GLN A 136 -1.33 -3.81 3.74
CA GLN A 136 -0.14 -4.64 3.93
C GLN A 136 0.95 -4.34 2.90
N MET A 137 0.57 -4.17 1.62
CA MET A 137 1.49 -3.76 0.55
C MET A 137 2.16 -2.40 0.85
N LEU A 138 1.40 -1.43 1.34
CA LEU A 138 1.93 -0.12 1.76
C LEU A 138 2.95 -0.27 2.90
N MET A 139 2.66 -1.11 3.89
CA MET A 139 3.58 -1.37 5.01
C MET A 139 4.88 -2.06 4.56
N GLN A 140 4.79 -3.01 3.63
CA GLN A 140 5.96 -3.66 3.03
C GLN A 140 6.82 -2.64 2.28
N ARG A 141 6.20 -1.78 1.48
CA ARG A 141 6.90 -0.68 0.78
C ARG A 141 7.64 0.23 1.76
N LEU A 142 6.98 0.69 2.82
CA LEU A 142 7.58 1.56 3.83
C LEU A 142 8.78 0.89 4.51
N THR A 143 8.69 -0.41 4.77
CA THR A 143 9.78 -1.21 5.35
C THR A 143 10.98 -1.27 4.40
N LEU A 144 10.74 -1.58 3.12
CA LEU A 144 11.80 -1.59 2.11
C LEU A 144 12.47 -0.22 1.98
N ARG A 145 11.70 0.87 2.06
CA ARG A 145 12.28 2.21 2.00
C ARG A 145 13.18 2.52 3.19
N ARG A 146 12.73 2.20 4.41
CA ARG A 146 13.58 2.36 5.61
C ARG A 146 14.87 1.55 5.53
N ASN A 147 14.82 0.37 4.91
CA ASN A 147 16.02 -0.45 4.70
C ASN A 147 16.98 0.22 3.70
N ILE A 148 16.47 0.84 2.63
CA ILE A 148 17.29 1.63 1.70
C ILE A 148 17.96 2.79 2.44
N ASP A 149 17.18 3.57 3.20
CA ASP A 149 17.71 4.72 3.94
C ASP A 149 18.76 4.26 4.99
N SER A 150 18.57 3.11 5.63
CA SER A 150 19.56 2.51 6.54
C SER A 150 20.84 2.10 5.83
N LEU A 151 20.76 1.59 4.60
CA LEU A 151 21.93 1.25 3.78
C LEU A 151 22.70 2.52 3.38
N ASP A 152 21.98 3.59 3.01
CA ASP A 152 22.60 4.88 2.71
C ASP A 152 23.37 5.42 3.93
N LEU A 153 22.77 5.37 5.12
CA LEU A 153 23.43 5.79 6.36
C LEU A 153 24.64 4.92 6.73
N GLN A 154 24.59 3.62 6.46
CA GLN A 154 25.73 2.71 6.69
C GLN A 154 26.90 3.07 5.77
N MET A 155 26.63 3.29 4.48
CA MET A 155 27.67 3.66 3.53
C MET A 155 28.33 5.01 3.88
N GLU A 156 27.56 6.02 4.26
CA GLU A 156 28.11 7.31 4.72
C GLU A 156 28.91 7.17 6.02
N ARG A 157 28.45 6.33 6.96
CA ARG A 157 29.18 6.02 8.18
C ARG A 157 30.52 5.36 7.88
N ASP A 158 30.54 4.38 6.97
CA ASP A 158 31.75 3.64 6.61
C ASP A 158 32.77 4.56 5.94
N ARG A 159 32.32 5.46 5.04
CA ARG A 159 33.17 6.51 4.46
C ARG A 159 33.78 7.44 5.51
N LEU A 160 32.96 7.88 6.47
CA LEU A 160 33.44 8.73 7.56
C LEU A 160 34.46 7.98 8.43
N ALA A 161 34.25 6.69 8.69
CA ALA A 161 35.20 5.87 9.43
C ALA A 161 36.54 5.76 8.69
N ASP A 162 36.51 5.49 7.38
CA ASP A 162 37.71 5.42 6.53
C ASP A 162 38.47 6.76 6.49
N LEU A 163 37.74 7.89 6.50
CA LEU A 163 38.35 9.23 6.53
C LEU A 163 38.97 9.57 7.89
N LEU A 164 38.30 9.21 8.99
CA LEU A 164 38.72 9.54 10.36
C LEU A 164 39.80 8.60 10.89
N TYR A 165 39.79 7.35 10.45
CA TYR A 165 40.77 6.32 10.81
C TYR A 165 41.32 5.69 9.52
N PRO A 166 42.07 6.46 8.70
CA PRO A 166 42.71 5.87 7.54
C PRO A 166 43.60 4.73 8.02
N HIS A 167 43.36 3.53 7.51
CA HIS A 167 44.19 2.37 7.81
C HIS A 167 45.66 2.73 7.55
N ILE A 168 46.44 2.92 8.62
CA ILE A 168 47.90 2.96 8.53
C ILE A 168 48.29 1.56 8.03
N PRO A 169 49.02 1.43 6.90
CA PRO A 169 49.52 0.14 6.46
C PRO A 169 50.29 -0.51 7.62
N LEU A 170 49.93 -1.75 7.96
CA LEU A 170 50.59 -2.57 8.98
C LEU A 170 52.03 -2.97 8.61
N ASP A 171 52.56 -2.46 7.50
CA ASP A 171 53.90 -2.76 6.98
C ASP A 171 55.00 -1.88 7.59
N LEU A 172 54.70 -1.05 8.60
CA LEU A 172 55.69 -0.16 9.24
C LEU A 172 56.22 -0.65 10.60
N GLU A 173 55.84 -1.84 11.08
CA GLU A 173 56.33 -2.40 12.35
C GLU A 173 57.41 -3.49 12.23
N GLU A 174 57.86 -3.88 11.03
CA GLU A 174 58.95 -4.87 10.88
C GLU A 174 60.37 -4.29 10.72
N ASP A 175 60.54 -2.98 10.52
CA ASP A 175 61.86 -2.38 10.23
C ASP A 175 62.65 -1.84 11.44
N VAL A 176 62.27 -2.18 12.68
CA VAL A 176 63.05 -1.78 13.89
C VAL A 176 63.53 -3.00 14.69
N LYS A 177 64.06 -4.01 13.99
CA LYS A 177 64.84 -5.10 14.61
C LYS A 177 66.10 -5.43 13.80
N GLU A 178 67.09 -4.54 13.86
CA GLU A 178 68.55 -4.74 13.67
C GLU A 178 69.14 -3.32 13.57
N ASP A 179 70.03 -2.80 14.42
CA ASP A 179 71.24 -3.35 15.00
C ASP A 179 71.55 -2.66 16.34
N VAL A 180 71.67 -3.42 17.42
CA VAL A 180 72.60 -3.08 18.51
C VAL A 180 73.44 -4.32 18.79
N LYS A 181 74.48 -4.52 17.97
CA LYS A 181 75.59 -5.41 18.32
C LYS A 181 76.56 -4.62 19.22
N LYS A 182 76.76 -5.12 20.44
CA LYS A 182 77.97 -4.87 21.23
C LYS A 182 79.02 -5.92 20.89
#